data_AF-A0A3D3IB08-F1
#
_entry.id   AF-A0A3D3IB08-F1
#
_cell.length_a   1.000
_cell.length_b   1.000
_cell.length_c   1.000
_cell.angle_alpha   90.00
_cell.angle_beta   90.00
_cell.angle_gamma   90.00
#
_symmetry.space_group_name_H-M   'P 1'
#
loop_
_entity.id
_entity.type
_entity.pdbx_description
1 polymer ?
#
loop_
_entity_poly.entity_id
_entity_poly.type
_entity_poly.pdbx_seq_one_letter_code
_entity_poly.pdbx_strand_id
1 'polypeptide(L)' 'VIAADHIETGDKVKVMDGPLKGAFGQVTKSAPNKFMVSLDLLGNVMRVELDPALLKKI' A
#
# COMPACT_ATOMS: atom_id res chain seq x y z
N VAL A 1 -18.11 5.77 13.39
CA VAL A 1 -16.87 6.24 12.75
C VAL A 1 -16.04 5.00 12.46
N ILE A 2 -16.01 4.55 11.20
CA ILE A 2 -15.23 3.36 10.84
C ILE A 2 -13.77 3.77 11.01
N ALA A 3 -13.06 3.11 11.93
CA ALA A 3 -11.63 3.33 12.11
C ALA A 3 -10.95 3.08 10.77
N ALA A 4 -10.46 4.13 10.13
CA ALA A 4 -9.46 3.97 9.10
C ALA A 4 -8.30 3.26 9.80
N ASP A 5 -8.08 1.99 9.43
CA ASP A 5 -6.92 1.25 9.90
C ASP A 5 -5.71 2.16 9.70
N HIS A 6 -5.07 2.56 10.79
CA HIS A 6 -3.86 3.38 10.72
C HIS A 6 -2.81 2.54 10.01
N ILE A 7 -2.62 2.81 8.72
CA ILE A 7 -1.55 2.22 7.92
C ILE A 7 -0.31 3.08 8.17
N GLU A 8 0.75 2.44 8.64
CA GLU A 8 2.02 3.07 8.98
C GLU A 8 3.17 2.53 8.14
N THR A 9 4.32 3.20 8.20
CA THR A 9 5.53 2.71 7.55
C THR A 9 5.95 1.38 8.19
N GLY A 10 6.21 0.38 7.37
CA GLY A 10 6.51 -0.99 7.78
C GLY A 10 5.33 -1.95 7.65
N ASP A 11 4.10 -1.44 7.51
CA ASP A 11 2.91 -2.28 7.39
C ASP A 11 2.86 -3.03 6.06
N LYS A 12 2.41 -4.29 6.13
CA LYS A 12 2.05 -5.07 4.94
C LYS A 12 0.66 -4.66 4.50
N VAL A 13 0.54 -4.39 3.20
CA VAL A 13 -0.69 -3.92 2.59
C VAL A 13 -0.99 -4.70 1.32
N LYS A 14 -2.27 -4.80 1.02
CA LYS A 14 -2.81 -5.29 -0.24
C LYS A 14 -3.44 -4.14 -1.00
N VAL A 15 -3.14 -4.04 -2.28
CA VAL A 15 -3.81 -3.08 -3.17
C VAL A 15 -5.22 -3.59 -3.47
N MET A 16 -6.22 -2.80 -3.12
CA MET A 16 -7.64 -3.16 -3.24
C MET A 16 -8.26 -2.73 -4.57
N ASP A 17 -7.70 -1.70 -5.22
CA ASP A 17 -8.23 -1.16 -6.47
C ASP A 17 -7.15 -0.56 -7.37
N GLY A 18 -7.47 -0.35 -8.65
CA GLY A 18 -6.56 0.13 -9.69
C GLY A 18 -5.81 -0.97 -10.46
N PRO A 19 -4.84 -0.61 -11.32
CA PRO A 19 -4.13 -1.55 -12.20
C PRO A 19 -3.26 -2.56 -11.44
N LEU A 20 -2.92 -2.25 -10.19
CA LEU A 20 -2.12 -3.10 -9.30
C LEU A 20 -2.99 -3.86 -8.29
N LYS A 21 -4.31 -3.88 -8.47
CA LYS A 21 -5.25 -4.58 -7.59
C LYS A 21 -4.84 -6.03 -7.39
N GLY A 22 -4.83 -6.47 -6.13
CA GLY A 22 -4.41 -7.80 -5.74
C GLY A 22 -2.92 -7.93 -5.45
N ALA A 23 -2.09 -6.94 -5.81
CA ALA A 23 -0.68 -6.91 -5.46
C ALA A 23 -0.48 -6.76 -3.95
N PHE A 24 0.60 -7.35 -3.47
CA PHE A 24 1.03 -7.31 -2.08
C PHE A 24 2.30 -6.50 -1.96
N GLY A 25 2.42 -5.75 -0.87
CA GLY A 25 3.62 -4.97 -0.61
C GLY A 25 3.73 -4.49 0.82
N GLN A 26 4.73 -3.64 1.03
CA GLN A 26 5.02 -3.02 2.31
C GLN A 26 5.06 -1.51 2.14
N VAL A 27 4.46 -0.77 3.07
CA VAL A 27 4.56 0.69 3.11
C VAL A 27 5.98 1.06 3.52
N THR A 28 6.70 1.76 2.65
CA THR A 28 8.06 2.24 2.91
C THR A 28 8.08 3.71 3.33
N LYS A 29 7.01 4.46 3.05
CA LYS A 29 6.84 5.84 3.50
C LYS A 29 5.36 6.20 3.54
N SER A 30 4.90 6.74 4.66
CA SER A 30 3.57 7.33 4.79
C SER A 30 3.64 8.85 4.65
N ALA A 31 2.76 9.43 3.84
CA ALA A 31 2.49 10.86 3.78
C ALA A 31 0.96 11.10 3.73
N PRO A 32 0.45 12.27 4.14
CA PRO A 32 -0.98 12.47 4.36
C PRO A 32 -1.89 12.10 3.18
N ASN A 33 -1.41 12.28 1.94
CA ASN A 33 -2.21 12.06 0.73
C ASN A 33 -1.69 10.92 -0.15
N LYS A 34 -0.52 10.36 0.16
CA LYS A 34 0.16 9.38 -0.70
C LYS A 34 1.08 8.50 0.12
N PHE A 35 1.01 7.20 -0.11
CA PHE A 35 1.89 6.23 0.50
C PHE A 35 2.83 5.68 -0.55
N MET A 36 4.11 5.57 -0.19
CA MET A 36 5.07 4.84 -1.01
C MET A 36 5.02 3.38 -0.57
N VAL A 37 4.65 2.51 -1.49
CA VAL A 37 4.53 1.08 -1.27
C VAL A 37 5.55 0.37 -2.14
N SER A 38 6.29 -0.54 -1.51
CA SER A 38 7.18 -1.48 -2.16
C SER A 38 6.39 -2.75 -2.46
N LEU A 39 6.00 -2.93 -3.72
CA LEU A 39 5.29 -4.11 -4.20
C LEU A 39 6.28 -5.16 -4.68
N ASP A 40 6.01 -6.42 -4.37
CA ASP A 40 6.72 -7.55 -4.96
C ASP A 40 5.89 -8.07 -6.14
N LEU A 41 6.39 -7.86 -7.35
CA LEU A 41 5.76 -8.29 -8.59
C LEU A 41 6.75 -9.10 -9.41
N LEU A 42 6.45 -10.39 -9.61
CA LEU A 42 7.21 -11.29 -10.48
C LEU A 42 8.70 -11.36 -10.10
N GLY A 43 9.01 -11.32 -8.80
CA GLY A 43 10.39 -11.37 -8.28
C GLY A 43 11.14 -10.04 -8.38
N ASN A 44 10.48 -8.96 -8.79
CA ASN A 44 11.03 -7.62 -8.78
C ASN A 44 10.33 -6.76 -7.73
N VAL A 45 11.13 -5.96 -7.03
CA VAL A 45 10.62 -4.99 -6.06
C VAL A 45 10.39 -3.66 -6.78
N MET A 46 9.12 -3.27 -6.89
CA MET A 46 8.71 -2.01 -7.50
C MET A 46 8.18 -1.04 -6.44
N ARG A 47 8.69 0.19 -6.42
CA ARG A 47 8.20 1.25 -5.54
C ARG A 47 7.18 2.11 -6.30
N VAL A 48 5.98 2.23 -5.75
CA VAL A 48 4.89 3.03 -6.32
C VAL A 48 4.28 3.95 -5.28
N GLU A 49 3.85 5.13 -5.73
CA GLU A 49 3.00 6.01 -4.93
C GLU A 49 1.53 5.60 -5.12
N LEU A 50 0.84 5.31 -4.03
CA LEU A 50 -0.57 4.93 -4.01
C LEU A 50 -1.36 5.80 -3.03
N ASP A 51 -2.63 6.03 -3.35
CA ASP A 51 -3.57 6.65 -2.42
C ASP A 51 -3.85 5.67 -1.27
N PRO A 52 -3.79 6.11 0.00
CA PRO A 52 -4.14 5.27 1.16
C PRO A 52 -5.49 4.56 1.04
N ALA A 53 -6.48 5.18 0.39
CA ALA A 53 -7.81 4.61 0.20
C ALA A 53 -7.82 3.34 -0.69
N LEU A 54 -6.76 3.14 -1.49
CA LEU A 54 -6.60 1.96 -2.35
C LEU A 54 -5.87 0.82 -1.64
N LEU A 55 -5.45 1.01 -0.39
CA LEU A 55 -4.67 0.05 0.38
C LEU A 55 -5.51 -0.56 1.51
N LYS A 56 -5.27 -1.84 1.78
CA LYS A 56 -5.81 -2.52 2.96
C LYS A 56 -4.68 -3.20 3.72
N LYS A 57 -4.57 -2.93 5.02
CA LYS A 57 -3.63 -3.61 5.92
C LYS A 57 -3.95 -5.10 6.01
N ILE A 58 -2.92 -5.93 6.09
CA ILE A 58 -3.00 -7.40 6.19
C ILE A 58 -2.55 -7.84 7.57
#